data_AF-A0A835M5S9-F1
#
_entry.id   AF-A0A835M5S9-F1
#
_cell.length_a   1.000
_cell.length_b   1.000
_cell.length_c   1.000
_cell.angle_alpha   90.00
_cell.angle_beta   90.00
_cell.angle_gamma   90.00
#
_symmetry.space_group_name_H-M   'P 1'
#
loop_
_entity.id
_entity.type
_entity.pdbx_description
1 polymer ?
#
loop_
_entity_poly.entity_id
_entity_poly.type
_entity_poly.pdbx_seq_one_letter_code
_entity_poly.pdbx_strand_id
1 'polypeptide(L)'
;MRTYIPVPFSLTCGRLMNLKDKLVMVGGIGKHERSDIIKGIGIWTLNGTEWLEVSRMPHKFFQGFGEFDDVFASSGTADVIYIQSYGSPALLMFDMNHRQWKWSQKCPVSKKFPLQLFTGFCFEPRLEVLP
;
A
#
# COMPACT_ATOMS: atom_id res chain seq x y z
N MET A 1 3.65 -29.37 10.48
CA MET A 1 3.88 -27.97 10.90
C MET A 1 3.11 -27.09 9.92
N ARG A 2 2.15 -26.26 10.36
CA ARG A 2 1.41 -25.38 9.42
C ARG A 2 2.32 -24.21 9.02
N THR A 3 2.75 -24.18 7.77
CA THR A 3 3.70 -23.20 7.19
C THR A 3 3.00 -22.07 6.43
N TYR A 4 1.81 -21.65 6.88
CA TYR A 4 1.02 -20.62 6.22
C TYR A 4 0.73 -19.50 7.20
N ILE A 5 1.11 -18.28 6.82
CA ILE A 5 0.79 -17.07 7.56
C ILE A 5 -0.44 -16.45 6.89
N PRO A 6 -1.63 -16.49 7.52
CA PRO A 6 -2.83 -15.91 6.93
C PRO A 6 -2.68 -14.39 6.85
N VAL A 7 -3.34 -13.78 5.88
CA VAL A 7 -3.57 -12.33 5.90
C VAL A 7 -4.41 -11.96 7.14
N PRO A 8 -4.21 -10.78 7.75
CA PRO A 8 -4.85 -10.42 9.01
C PRO A 8 -6.38 -10.37 8.91
N PHE A 9 -6.94 -10.09 7.72
CA PHE A 9 -8.37 -10.16 7.40
C PHE A 9 -8.58 -10.02 5.89
N SER A 10 -9.85 -10.02 5.42
CA SER A 10 -10.19 -9.82 4.01
C SER A 10 -9.80 -8.40 3.57
N LEU A 11 -8.82 -8.31 2.66
CA LEU A 11 -8.29 -7.06 2.13
C LEU A 11 -8.54 -6.99 0.62
N THR A 12 -8.87 -5.80 0.13
CA THR A 12 -8.84 -5.50 -1.31
C THR A 12 -7.51 -4.85 -1.67
N CYS A 13 -7.15 -4.83 -2.96
CA CYS A 13 -5.92 -4.18 -3.44
C CYS A 13 -4.64 -4.58 -2.68
N GLY A 14 -4.59 -5.82 -2.19
CA GLY A 14 -3.49 -6.34 -1.37
C GLY A 14 -2.18 -6.33 -2.15
N ARG A 15 -1.15 -5.68 -1.60
CA ARG A 15 0.21 -5.65 -2.13
C ARG A 15 1.20 -6.04 -1.04
N LEU A 16 2.03 -7.03 -1.34
CA LEU A 16 3.21 -7.38 -0.54
C LEU A 16 4.43 -6.70 -1.15
N MET A 17 5.30 -6.18 -0.28
CA MET A 17 6.50 -5.45 -0.67
C MET A 17 7.61 -5.66 0.37
N ASN A 18 8.86 -5.71 -0.09
CA ASN A 18 10.03 -5.71 0.79
C ASN A 18 10.49 -4.25 1.00
N LEU A 19 10.58 -3.83 2.26
CA LEU A 19 11.10 -2.50 2.64
C LEU A 19 12.21 -2.71 3.68
N LYS A 20 13.47 -2.66 3.24
CA LYS A 20 14.67 -2.86 4.08
C LYS A 20 14.55 -4.12 4.96
N ASP A 21 14.42 -5.27 4.30
CA ASP A 21 14.27 -6.59 4.92
C ASP A 21 12.98 -6.80 5.73
N LYS A 22 12.04 -5.84 5.74
CA LYS A 22 10.72 -6.02 6.33
C LYS A 22 9.74 -6.43 5.24
N LEU A 23 9.00 -7.52 5.48
CA LEU A 23 7.84 -7.84 4.66
C LEU A 23 6.68 -6.95 5.10
N VAL A 24 6.25 -6.08 4.19
CA VAL A 24 5.17 -5.13 4.42
C VAL A 24 3.99 -5.47 3.51
N MET A 25 2.80 -5.37 4.07
CA MET A 25 1.54 -5.54 3.37
C MET A 25 0.76 -4.23 3.41
N VAL A 26 0.21 -3.83 2.26
CA VAL A 26 -0.72 -2.70 2.12
C VAL A 26 -2.02 -3.24 1.54
N GLY A 27 -3.15 -2.81 2.09
CA GLY A 27 -4.46 -3.29 1.63
C GLY A 27 -5.60 -2.33 1.94
N GLY A 28 -6.63 -2.40 1.10
CA GLY A 28 -7.90 -1.73 1.27
C GLY A 28 -8.76 -2.45 2.31
N ILE A 29 -9.39 -1.66 3.17
CA ILE A 29 -10.28 -2.10 4.25
C ILE A 29 -11.70 -1.77 3.82
N GLY A 30 -12.50 -2.79 3.52
CA GLY A 30 -13.91 -2.65 3.13
C GLY A 30 -14.87 -2.55 4.32
N LYS A 31 -16.15 -2.30 4.05
CA LYS A 31 -17.23 -2.43 5.06
C LYS A 31 -17.64 -3.90 5.15
N HIS A 32 -18.01 -4.38 6.35
CA HIS A 32 -18.40 -5.79 6.56
C HIS A 32 -19.50 -6.30 5.61
N GLU A 33 -20.38 -5.42 5.15
CA GLU A 33 -21.53 -5.76 4.28
C GLU A 33 -21.28 -5.43 2.80
N ARG A 34 -20.19 -4.72 2.48
CA ARG A 34 -19.84 -4.22 1.13
C ARG A 34 -18.32 -4.10 1.02
N SER A 35 -17.69 -5.22 0.66
CA SER A 35 -16.25 -5.33 0.49
C SER A 35 -15.75 -4.75 -0.84
N ASP A 36 -16.66 -4.47 -1.76
CA ASP A 36 -16.42 -3.67 -2.97
C ASP A 36 -15.94 -2.27 -2.59
N ILE A 37 -16.60 -1.63 -1.60
CA ILE A 37 -16.29 -0.25 -1.24
C ILE A 37 -15.10 -0.15 -0.28
N ILE A 38 -13.99 0.44 -0.74
CA ILE A 38 -12.84 0.74 0.12
C ILE A 38 -13.17 1.91 1.06
N LYS A 39 -13.17 1.62 2.37
CA LYS A 39 -13.36 2.58 3.46
C LYS A 39 -12.09 2.90 4.23
N GLY A 40 -10.95 2.36 3.83
CA GLY A 40 -9.64 2.75 4.32
C GLY A 40 -8.50 1.97 3.73
N ILE A 41 -7.29 2.39 4.06
CA ILE A 41 -6.05 1.72 3.65
C ILE A 41 -5.27 1.43 4.92
N GLY A 42 -4.85 0.19 5.09
CA GLY A 42 -4.00 -0.22 6.20
C GLY A 42 -2.64 -0.69 5.72
N ILE A 43 -1.68 -0.64 6.65
CA ILE A 43 -0.29 -1.03 6.45
C ILE A 43 0.09 -1.96 7.60
N TRP A 44 0.67 -3.11 7.27
CA TRP A 44 1.12 -4.12 8.24
C TRP A 44 2.55 -4.56 7.94
N THR A 45 3.29 -4.90 8.99
CA THR A 45 4.61 -5.54 8.89
C THR A 45 4.52 -6.95 9.45
N LEU A 46 5.15 -7.91 8.79
CA LEU A 46 5.28 -9.25 9.34
C LEU A 46 6.35 -9.28 10.43
N ASN A 47 6.00 -9.78 11.61
CA ASN A 47 6.92 -10.08 12.70
C ASN A 47 6.80 -11.56 13.08
N GLY A 48 7.80 -12.36 12.71
CA GLY A 48 7.72 -13.81 12.83
C GLY A 48 6.58 -14.38 12.00
N THR A 49 5.50 -14.81 12.66
CA THR A 49 4.29 -15.34 12.02
C THR A 49 3.07 -14.44 12.17
N GLU A 50 3.24 -13.21 12.67
CA GLU A 50 2.14 -12.30 12.99
C GLU A 50 2.22 -11.00 12.17
N TRP A 51 1.07 -10.56 11.65
CA TRP A 51 0.93 -9.27 10.99
C TRP A 51 0.66 -8.18 12.04
N LEU A 52 1.62 -7.27 12.22
CA LEU A 52 1.47 -6.14 13.13
C LEU A 52 1.02 -4.91 12.35
N GLU A 53 -0.05 -4.26 12.82
CA GLU A 53 -0.54 -3.02 12.23
C GLU A 53 0.47 -1.88 12.45
N VAL A 54 0.88 -1.25 11.36
CA VAL A 54 1.78 -0.09 11.36
C VAL A 54 0.97 1.19 11.42
N SER A 55 -0.04 1.30 10.57
CA SER A 55 -0.92 2.46 10.50
C SER A 55 -2.17 2.19 9.67
N ARG A 56 -3.23 2.94 9.93
CA ARG A 56 -4.40 3.09 9.06
C ARG A 56 -4.47 4.52 8.55
N MET A 57 -4.85 4.66 7.29
CA MET A 57 -5.03 5.95 6.64
C MET A 57 -6.07 6.81 7.38
N PRO A 58 -5.69 7.99 7.90
CA PRO A 58 -6.63 8.89 8.56
C PRO A 58 -7.72 9.40 7.61
N HIS A 59 -8.94 9.64 8.14
CA HIS A 59 -10.10 10.08 7.35
C HIS A 59 -9.87 11.35 6.51
N LYS A 60 -8.99 12.26 6.95
CA LYS A 60 -8.63 13.48 6.21
C LYS A 60 -7.98 13.21 4.84
N PHE A 61 -7.41 12.03 4.62
CA PHE A 61 -6.78 11.66 3.35
C PHE A 61 -7.76 11.02 2.36
N PHE A 62 -9.01 10.74 2.73
CA PHE A 62 -9.97 10.15 1.79
C PHE A 62 -10.39 11.15 0.70
N GLN A 63 -10.62 12.41 1.09
CA GLN A 63 -11.13 13.44 0.18
C GLN A 63 -10.19 13.71 -1.00
N GLY A 64 -8.87 13.51 -0.83
CA GLY A 64 -7.89 13.75 -1.90
C GLY A 64 -7.77 12.63 -2.93
N PHE A 65 -8.42 11.47 -2.73
CA PHE A 65 -8.40 10.38 -3.70
C PHE A 65 -9.50 10.47 -4.77
N GLY A 66 -10.50 11.35 -4.60
CA GLY A 66 -11.66 11.45 -5.49
C GLY A 66 -12.76 10.41 -5.19
N GLU A 67 -13.77 10.33 -6.06
CA GLU A 67 -14.75 9.23 -6.05
C GLU A 67 -13.97 7.91 -6.17
N PHE A 68 -14.05 7.05 -5.15
CA PHE A 68 -13.35 5.77 -5.14
C PHE A 68 -14.00 4.85 -6.19
N ASP A 69 -13.40 4.72 -7.36
CA ASP A 69 -13.53 3.49 -8.16
C ASP A 69 -12.71 2.40 -7.46
N ASP A 70 -13.07 2.02 -6.23
CA ASP A 70 -12.72 0.82 -5.41
C ASP A 70 -11.31 0.18 -5.50
N VAL A 71 -10.34 0.83 -6.14
CA VAL A 71 -9.10 0.23 -6.58
C VAL A 71 -7.97 1.26 -6.51
N PHE A 72 -6.89 0.87 -5.86
CA PHE A 72 -5.66 1.65 -5.81
C PHE A 72 -4.46 0.74 -6.08
N ALA A 73 -3.37 1.36 -6.54
CA ALA A 73 -2.07 0.72 -6.64
C ALA A 73 -1.19 1.20 -5.49
N SER A 74 -0.38 0.30 -4.94
CA SER A 74 0.64 0.65 -3.95
C SER A 74 1.98 0.01 -4.25
N SER A 75 3.04 0.72 -3.88
CA SER A 75 4.43 0.37 -4.12
C SER A 75 5.28 1.07 -3.06
N GLY A 76 6.33 0.43 -2.53
CA GLY A 76 7.30 1.05 -1.63
C GLY A 76 8.74 0.97 -2.14
N THR A 77 9.58 1.89 -1.66
CA THR A 77 11.04 1.80 -1.77
C THR A 77 11.67 2.42 -0.53
N ALA A 78 12.79 1.86 -0.08
CA ALA A 78 13.40 2.19 1.20
C ALA A 78 12.38 2.13 2.34
N ASP A 79 12.01 3.28 2.93
CA ASP A 79 11.06 3.41 4.03
C ASP A 79 9.78 4.18 3.63
N VAL A 80 9.52 4.36 2.33
CA VAL A 80 8.36 5.12 1.86
C VAL A 80 7.45 4.22 1.05
N ILE A 81 6.16 4.24 1.41
CA ILE A 81 5.08 3.58 0.69
C ILE A 81 4.31 4.64 -0.09
N TYR A 82 4.10 4.38 -1.37
CA TYR A 82 3.35 5.18 -2.33
C TYR A 82 2.02 4.50 -2.61
N ILE A 83 0.95 5.29 -2.59
CA ILE A 83 -0.43 4.83 -2.83
C ILE A 83 -1.06 5.78 -3.83
N GLN A 84 -1.61 5.22 -4.89
CA GLN A 84 -2.18 5.96 -6.01
C GLN A 84 -3.53 5.38 -6.39
N SER A 85 -4.55 6.23 -6.43
CA SER A 85 -5.84 5.85 -7.03
C SER A 85 -5.75 5.79 -8.54
N TYR A 86 -6.56 4.93 -9.12
CA TYR A 86 -6.77 4.85 -10.56
C TYR A 86 -7.45 6.13 -11.04
N GLY A 87 -7.12 6.62 -12.24
CA GLY A 87 -7.71 7.86 -12.79
C GLY A 87 -7.27 9.17 -12.13
N SER A 88 -6.82 9.18 -10.87
CA SER A 88 -6.39 10.38 -10.16
C SER A 88 -4.87 10.62 -10.24
N PRO A 89 -4.39 11.86 -10.44
CA PRO A 89 -2.96 12.18 -10.34
C PRO A 89 -2.47 12.24 -8.89
N ALA A 90 -3.36 12.15 -7.90
CA ALA A 90 -3.02 12.22 -6.49
C ALA A 90 -2.13 11.03 -6.06
N LEU A 91 -1.12 11.34 -5.25
CA LEU A 91 -0.16 10.39 -4.71
C LEU A 91 -0.06 10.56 -3.21
N LEU A 92 -0.58 9.60 -2.47
CA LEU A 92 -0.43 9.55 -1.02
C LEU A 92 0.86 8.79 -0.71
N MET A 93 1.62 9.31 0.25
CA MET A 93 2.82 8.68 0.76
C MET A 93 2.65 8.36 2.24
N PHE A 94 3.22 7.23 2.65
CA PHE A 94 3.43 6.89 4.05
C PHE A 94 4.91 6.70 4.33
N ASP A 95 5.44 7.47 5.27
CA ASP A 95 6.80 7.36 5.76
C ASP A 95 6.83 6.36 6.93
N MET A 96 7.51 5.23 6.76
CA MET A 96 7.61 4.15 7.75
C MET A 96 8.41 4.55 8.99
N ASN A 97 9.39 5.45 8.85
CA ASN A 97 10.25 5.88 9.96
C ASN A 97 9.49 6.81 10.89
N HIS A 98 8.77 7.78 10.32
CA HIS A 98 8.01 8.76 11.08
C HIS A 98 6.57 8.33 11.35
N ARG A 99 6.10 7.26 10.71
CA ARG A 99 4.70 6.80 10.68
C ARG A 99 3.73 7.91 10.24
N GLN A 100 4.13 8.64 9.20
CA GLN A 100 3.41 9.83 8.76
C GLN A 100 2.83 9.65 7.36
N TRP A 101 1.54 9.97 7.26
CA TRP A 101 0.82 10.09 6.00
C TRP A 101 0.97 11.51 5.46
N LYS A 102 1.26 11.65 4.17
CA LYS A 102 1.37 12.95 3.49
C LYS A 102 1.01 12.85 2.02
N TRP A 103 0.32 13.85 1.51
CA TRP A 103 0.18 14.02 0.06
C TRP A 103 1.51 14.43 -0.55
N SER A 104 1.87 13.82 -1.68
CA SER A 104 3.01 14.29 -2.45
C SER A 104 2.69 15.64 -3.10
N GLN A 105 3.58 16.61 -2.95
CA GLN A 105 3.44 17.93 -3.60
C GLN A 105 3.66 17.85 -5.12
N LYS A 106 4.38 16.83 -5.61
CA LYS A 106 4.59 16.54 -7.03
C LYS A 106 4.51 15.03 -7.24
N CYS A 107 3.68 14.56 -8.17
CA CYS A 107 3.79 13.17 -8.61
C CYS A 107 5.02 13.08 -9.53
N PRO A 108 6.04 12.26 -9.22
CA PRO A 108 7.22 12.12 -10.07
C PRO A 108 6.90 11.49 -11.43
N VAL A 109 5.69 10.93 -11.58
CA VAL A 109 5.22 10.33 -12.82
C VAL A 109 4.11 11.21 -13.41
N SER A 110 4.41 11.85 -14.54
CA SER A 110 3.37 12.48 -15.36
C SER A 110 2.50 11.38 -15.97
N LYS A 111 1.25 11.24 -15.50
CA LYS A 111 0.29 10.35 -16.15
C LYS A 111 -0.05 10.90 -17.53
N LYS A 112 0.32 10.18 -18.58
CA LYS A 112 -0.16 10.46 -19.95
C LYS A 112 -1.56 9.90 -20.17
N PHE A 113 -1.95 8.87 -19.40
CA PHE A 113 -3.24 8.20 -19.50
C PHE A 113 -3.85 7.90 -18.12
N PRO A 114 -5.19 7.92 -17.96
CA PRO A 114 -5.88 7.68 -16.67
C PRO A 114 -5.51 6.34 -16.00
N LEU A 115 -5.25 5.31 -16.80
CA LEU A 115 -4.88 3.95 -16.37
C LEU A 115 -3.37 3.75 -16.19
N GLN A 116 -2.55 4.78 -16.44
CA GLN A 116 -1.11 4.67 -16.22
C GLN A 116 -0.83 4.73 -14.71
N LEU A 117 -0.47 3.59 -14.15
CA LEU A 117 -0.10 3.41 -12.75
C LEU A 117 1.41 3.26 -12.61
N PHE A 118 1.91 3.33 -11.39
CA PHE A 118 3.26 2.82 -11.11
C PHE A 118 3.37 1.35 -11.52
N THR A 119 4.13 1.10 -12.58
CA THR A 119 4.60 -0.24 -12.96
C THR A 119 5.97 -0.43 -12.34
N GLY A 120 6.02 -1.11 -11.19
CA GLY A 120 7.28 -1.35 -10.50
C GLY A 120 7.12 -2.43 -9.43
N PHE A 121 8.20 -3.15 -9.18
CA PHE A 121 8.29 -4.10 -8.07
C PHE A 121 9.12 -3.48 -6.96
N CYS A 122 8.62 -3.63 -5.73
CA CYS A 122 9.22 -3.10 -4.51
C CYS A 122 10.13 -4.15 -3.95
N PHE A 123 11.25 -4.31 -4.64
CA PHE A 123 12.24 -5.30 -4.33
C PHE A 123 13.60 -4.65 -4.45
N GLU A 124 14.37 -4.76 -3.38
CA GLU A 124 15.80 -4.45 -3.41
C GLU A 124 16.51 -5.74 -3.81
N PRO A 125 17.03 -5.84 -5.05
CA PRO A 125 17.62 -7.08 -5.52
C PRO A 125 18.87 -7.42 -4.73
N ARG A 126 18.80 -8.55 -4.02
CA ARG A 126 19.92 -9.11 -3.28
C ARG A 126 20.61 -10.16 -4.15
N LEU A 127 21.65 -9.72 -4.87
CA LEU A 127 22.41 -10.57 -5.80
C LEU A 127 23.16 -11.71 -5.10
N GLU A 128 23.34 -11.60 -3.79
CA GLU A 128 23.99 -12.58 -2.93
C GLU A 128 23.05 -13.70 -2.45
N VAL A 129 21.74 -13.60 -2.69
CA VAL A 129 20.77 -14.61 -2.28
C VAL A 129 20.53 -15.57 -3.43
N LEU A 130 20.83 -16.85 -3.22
CA LEU A 130 20.52 -17.91 -4.19
C LEU A 130 19.00 -18.10 -4.29
N PRO A 131 18.46 -18.39 -5.50
CA PRO A 131 17.03 -18.58 -5.72
C PRO A 131 16.42 -19.75 -4.94
#